data_AF-E6PQ01-F1
#
_entry.id   AF-E6PQ01-F1
#
_cell.length_a   1.000
_cell.length_b   1.000
_cell.length_c   1.000
_cell.angle_alpha   90.00
_cell.angle_beta   90.00
_cell.angle_gamma   90.00
#
_symmetry.space_group_name_H-M   'P 1'
#
loop_
_entity.id
_entity.type
_entity.pdbx_description
1 polymer ?
#
loop_
_entity_poly.entity_id
_entity_poly.type
_entity_poly.pdbx_seq_one_letter_code
_entity_poly.pdbx_strand_id
1 'polypeptide(L)' 'MSEVVVIAVLHYQSGGAALRSVERFEHLADVPQQWAQHITATNNPQVIYAERVCIVYTPRTHQPFFNPQE' A
#
# COMPACT_ATOMS: atom_id res chain seq x y z
N MET A 1 -0.93 6.51 -19.54
CA MET A 1 -1.97 5.87 -18.70
C MET A 1 -1.45 5.88 -17.28
N SER A 2 -2.10 6.57 -16.35
CA SER A 2 -1.64 6.58 -14.95
C SER A 2 -1.92 5.22 -14.33
N GLU A 3 -0.87 4.55 -13.87
CA GLU A 3 -1.02 3.32 -13.08
C GLU A 3 -1.84 3.64 -11.84
N VAL A 4 -3.01 3.01 -11.74
CA VAL A 4 -3.83 3.09 -10.53
C VAL A 4 -3.25 2.06 -9.56
N VAL A 5 -2.78 2.53 -8.41
CA VAL A 5 -2.23 1.69 -7.34
C VAL A 5 -3.08 1.93 -6.10
N VAL A 6 -3.27 0.94 -5.25
CA VAL A 6 -3.83 1.20 -3.92
C VAL A 6 -2.68 1.12 -2.92
N ILE A 7 -2.42 2.25 -2.27
CA ILE A 7 -1.37 2.37 -1.25
C ILE A 7 -2.03 2.82 0.04
N ALA A 8 -1.97 1.98 1.07
CA ALA A 8 -2.41 2.33 2.41
C ALA A 8 -1.22 2.43 3.34
N VAL A 9 -1.07 3.57 4.02
CA VAL A 9 -0.08 3.78 5.08
C VAL A 9 -0.82 3.77 6.42
N LEU A 10 -0.60 2.72 7.19
CA LEU A 10 -1.23 2.47 8.49
C LEU A 10 -0.28 2.90 9.59
N HIS A 11 -0.68 3.86 10.42
CA HIS A 11 0.11 4.33 11.55
C HIS A 11 -0.40 3.72 12.85
N TYR A 12 0.49 3.17 13.67
CA TYR A 12 0.17 2.55 14.95
C TYR A 12 0.57 3.44 16.13
N GLN A 13 -0.13 3.28 17.25
CA GLN A 13 0.16 3.99 18.49
C GLN A 13 1.47 3.50 19.14
N SER A 14 2.08 4.37 19.96
CA SER A 14 3.26 4.00 20.75
C SER A 14 2.87 2.99 21.84
N GLY A 15 3.38 1.76 21.75
CA GLY A 15 3.23 0.75 22.80
C GLY A 15 2.07 -0.24 22.63
N GLY A 16 1.47 -0.35 21.43
CA GLY A 16 0.43 -1.35 21.16
C GLY A 16 0.09 -1.51 19.68
N ALA A 17 -0.80 -2.47 19.40
CA ALA A 17 -1.30 -2.78 18.05
C ALA A 17 -2.48 -1.88 17.61
N ALA A 18 -2.84 -0.88 18.40
CA ALA A 18 -3.95 0.02 18.08
C ALA A 18 -3.59 0.94 16.91
N LEU A 19 -4.43 0.93 15.88
CA LEU A 19 -4.30 1.78 14.71
C LEU A 19 -4.65 3.24 15.08
N ARG A 20 -3.74 4.16 14.79
CA ARG A 20 -3.90 5.60 15.01
C ARG A 20 -4.54 6.29 13.81
N SER A 21 -4.07 5.99 12.60
CA SER A 21 -4.55 6.62 11.36
C SER A 21 -4.25 5.77 10.14
N VAL A 22 -4.96 6.05 9.05
CA VAL A 22 -4.73 5.44 7.73
C VAL A 22 -4.72 6.53 6.67
N GLU A 23 -3.67 6.58 5.88
CA GLU A 23 -3.59 7.39 4.66
C GLU A 23 -3.74 6.47 3.45
N ARG A 24 -4.53 6.89 2.45
CA ARG A 24 -4.77 6.12 1.22
C ARG A 24 -4.41 6.96 0.00
N PHE A 25 -3.71 6.35 -0.95
CA PHE A 25 -3.29 6.96 -2.20
C PHE A 25 -3.67 6.07 -3.37
N GLU A 26 -4.10 6.68 -4.47
CA GLU A 26 -4.47 6.00 -5.72
C GLU A 26 -3.34 6.00 -6.77
N HIS A 27 -2.30 6.82 -6.54
CA HIS A 27 -1.13 6.93 -7.40
C HIS A 27 0.15 6.94 -6.57
N LEU A 28 1.20 6.28 -7.07
CA LEU A 28 2.49 6.25 -6.39
C LEU A 28 3.13 7.66 -6.30
N ALA A 29 2.84 8.54 -7.26
CA ALA A 29 3.31 9.91 -7.29
C ALA A 29 2.77 10.77 -6.13
N ASP A 30 1.61 10.40 -5.56
CA ASP A 30 0.98 11.13 -4.46
C ASP A 30 1.47 10.65 -3.08
N VAL A 31 2.21 9.53 -3.05
CA VAL A 31 2.74 8.98 -1.80
C VAL A 31 3.95 9.80 -1.35
N PRO A 32 3.99 10.25 -0.08
CA PRO A 32 5.17 10.91 0.47
C PRO A 32 6.44 10.09 0.23
N GLN A 33 7.52 10.76 -0.22
CA GLN A 33 8.76 10.10 -0.62
C GLN A 33 9.35 9.17 0.45
N GLN A 34 9.20 9.56 1.73
CA GLN A 34 9.62 8.76 2.89
C GLN A 34 8.98 7.36 2.95
N TRP A 35 7.77 7.20 2.40
CA TRP A 35 7.06 5.91 2.31
C TRP A 35 7.31 5.24 0.97
N ALA A 36 7.32 6.02 -0.12
CA ALA A 36 7.51 5.52 -1.47
C ALA A 36 8.86 4.78 -1.64
N GLN A 37 9.93 5.26 -0.98
CA GLN A 37 11.26 4.64 -1.02
C GLN A 37 11.29 3.19 -0.50
N HIS A 38 10.28 2.77 0.29
CA HIS A 38 10.20 1.41 0.80
C HIS A 38 9.55 0.42 -0.18
N ILE A 39 8.87 0.92 -1.22
CA ILE A 39 8.23 0.09 -2.25
C ILE A 39 9.31 -0.29 -3.27
N THR A 40 9.74 -1.56 -3.25
CA THR A 40 10.91 -2.00 -4.04
C THR A 40 10.54 -2.70 -5.36
N ALA A 41 9.31 -3.22 -5.47
CA ALA A 41 8.78 -3.87 -6.68
C ALA A 41 7.40 -3.30 -7.09
N THR A 42 7.37 -2.36 -8.04
CA THR A 42 6.13 -1.68 -8.48
C THR A 42 5.17 -2.56 -9.29
N ASN A 43 5.58 -3.77 -9.65
CA ASN A 43 4.75 -4.73 -10.37
C ASN A 43 4.15 -5.82 -9.47
N ASN A 44 4.51 -5.87 -8.19
CA ASN A 44 4.06 -6.89 -7.26
C ASN A 44 3.44 -6.28 -5.98
N PRO A 45 2.39 -6.90 -5.42
CA PRO A 45 1.86 -6.48 -4.13
C PRO A 45 2.91 -6.67 -3.03
N GLN A 46 2.99 -5.70 -2.12
CA GLN A 46 3.95 -5.70 -1.02
C GLN A 46 3.28 -5.22 0.27
N VAL A 47 3.64 -5.87 1.39
CA VAL A 47 3.32 -5.38 2.73
C VAL A 47 4.65 -5.11 3.42
N ILE A 48 4.90 -3.85 3.77
CA ILE A 48 6.15 -3.42 4.38
C ILE A 48 5.87 -2.96 5.80
N TYR A 49 6.62 -3.50 6.76
CA TYR A 49 6.58 -3.08 8.15
C TYR A 49 7.82 -2.24 8.47
N ALA A 50 7.62 -1.01 8.92
CA ALA A 50 8.68 -0.09 9.31
C ALA A 50 8.30 0.59 10.63
N GLU A 51 9.01 0.26 11.71
CA GLU A 51 8.74 0.76 13.07
C GLU A 51 7.27 0.61 13.50
N ARG A 52 6.47 1.68 13.34
CA ARG A 52 5.05 1.80 13.71
C ARG A 52 4.18 2.11 12.50
N VAL A 53 4.68 1.81 11.33
CA VAL A 53 4.01 2.02 10.06
C VAL A 53 3.93 0.70 9.31
N CYS A 54 2.76 0.40 8.75
CA CYS A 54 2.59 -0.66 7.77
C CYS A 54 2.17 -0.03 6.44
N ILE A 55 2.92 -0.31 5.39
CA ILE A 55 2.62 0.14 4.04
C ILE A 55 2.08 -1.06 3.27
N VAL A 56 0.82 -0.99 2.86
CA VAL A 56 0.19 -1.97 1.98
C VAL A 56 0.19 -1.39 0.58
N TYR A 57 1.04 -1.93 -0.28
CA TYR A 57 1.15 -1.57 -1.68
C TYR A 57 0.50 -2.66 -2.54
N THR A 58 -0.48 -2.27 -3.35
CA THR A 58 -1.14 -3.17 -4.29
C THR A 58 -1.22 -2.50 -5.65
N PRO A 59 -0.35 -2.87 -6.61
CA PRO A 59 -0.49 -2.37 -7.96
C PRO A 59 -1.78 -2.94 -8.56
N ARG A 60 -2.62 -2.13 -9.22
CA ARG A 60 -3.67 -2.70 -10.08
C ARG A 60 -2.99 -3.25 -11.33
N THR A 61 -2.45 -4.46 -11.20
CA THR A 61 -2.24 -5.28 -12.39
C THR A 61 -3.62 -5.58 -12.96
N HIS A 62 -3.78 -5.52 -14.27
CA HIS A 62 -5.06 -5.71 -14.96
C HIS A 62 -5.67 -7.13 -14.81
N GLN A 63 -5.32 -7.89 -13.77
CA GLN A 63 -6.04 -9.10 -13.39
C GLN A 63 -7.18 -8.73 -12.46
N PRO A 64 -8.43 -8.59 -12.97
CA PRO A 64 -9.56 -8.82 -12.11
C PRO A 64 -9.36 -10.20 -11.46
N PHE A 65 -9.81 -10.34 -10.21
CA PHE A 65 -10.01 -11.66 -9.63
C PHE A 65 -11.03 -12.38 -10.51
N PHE A 66 -10.56 -13.12 -11.51
CA PHE A 66 -11.42 -14.06 -12.23
C PHE A 66 -11.76 -15.14 -11.22
N ASN A 67 -13.04 -15.18 -10.85
CA ASN A 67 -13.65 -16.33 -10.20
C ASN A 67 -14.13 -17.24 -11.34
N PRO A 68 -13.42 -18.32 -11.72
CA PRO A 68 -13.88 -19.22 -12.79
C PRO A 68 -15.05 -20.11 -12.37
N GLN A 69 -15.98 -19.61 -11.55
CA GLN A 69 -17.18 -20.31 -11.11
C GLN A 69 -18.42 -19.41 -11.32
N GLU A 70 -18.85 -19.30 -12.57
CA GLU A 70 -20.26 -19.12 -12.97
C GLU A 70 -20.61 -20.20 -13.99
#